data_AF-A0A7W0JFI3-F1
#
_entry.id   AF-A0A7W0JFI3-F1
#
_cell.length_a   1.000
_cell.length_b   1.000
_cell.length_c   1.000
_cell.angle_alpha   90.00
_cell.angle_beta   90.00
_cell.angle_gamma   90.00
#
_symmetry.space_group_name_H-M   'P 1'
#
loop_
_entity.id
_entity.type
_entity.pdbx_description
1 polymer ?
#
loop_
_entity_poly.entity_id
_entity_poly.type
_entity_poly.pdbx_seq_one_letter_code
_entity_poly.pdbx_strand_id
1 'polypeptide(L)'
;QQTKLYQKRWSIEVYHKSLKQNASLEKSPTRTTTTQRNHLFAALCAYVKLEALKIKTGIGHFTIKSKIYLSALKTAYAELVKLNPQPLAA
;
A
#
# COMPACT_ATOMS: atom_id res chain seq x y z
N GLN A 1 34.67 1.50 -4.00
CA GLN A 1 33.79 2.67 -4.27
C GLN A 1 32.54 2.29 -5.07
N GLN A 2 32.64 1.43 -6.11
CA GLN A 2 31.49 1.00 -6.93
C GLN A 2 30.34 0.33 -6.13
N THR A 3 30.62 -0.54 -5.17
CA THR A 3 29.59 -1.23 -4.36
C THR A 3 28.72 -0.27 -3.54
N LYS A 4 29.31 0.80 -2.98
CA LYS A 4 28.58 1.82 -2.22
C LYS A 4 27.61 2.62 -3.09
N LEU A 5 28.02 2.93 -4.32
CA LEU A 5 27.17 3.62 -5.31
C LEU A 5 25.99 2.74 -5.73
N TYR A 6 26.23 1.44 -5.93
CA TYR A 6 25.18 0.48 -6.30
C TYR A 6 24.13 0.34 -5.19
N GLN A 7 24.57 0.19 -3.94
CA GLN A 7 23.65 0.09 -2.79
C GLN A 7 22.74 1.33 -2.68
N LYS A 8 23.28 2.52 -2.94
CA LYS A 8 22.51 3.77 -2.95
C LYS A 8 21.46 3.78 -4.06
N ARG A 9 21.80 3.33 -5.27
CA ARG A 9 20.86 3.24 -6.41
C ARG A 9 19.74 2.24 -6.14
N TRP A 10 20.07 1.08 -5.55
CA TRP A 10 19.08 0.06 -5.20
C TRP A 10 18.02 0.58 -4.23
N SER A 11 18.40 1.45 -3.29
CA SER A 11 17.44 2.04 -2.34
C SER A 11 16.32 2.84 -3.03
N ILE A 12 16.62 3.47 -4.16
CA ILE A 12 15.64 4.20 -4.99
C ILE A 12 14.66 3.23 -5.65
N GLU A 13 15.13 2.07 -6.12
CA GLU A 13 14.27 1.04 -6.69
C GLU A 13 13.32 0.45 -5.64
N VAL A 14 13.80 0.23 -4.42
CA VAL A 14 12.97 -0.22 -3.29
C VAL A 14 11.90 0.82 -2.95
N TYR A 15 12.26 2.11 -2.92
CA TYR A 15 11.34 3.22 -2.74
C TYR A 15 10.24 3.23 -3.83
N HIS A 16 10.63 3.20 -5.11
CA HIS A 16 9.67 3.19 -6.22
C HIS A 16 8.79 1.93 -6.22
N LYS A 17 9.36 0.75 -5.96
CA LYS A 17 8.60 -0.50 -5.83
C LYS A 17 7.52 -0.36 -4.78
N SER A 18 7.85 0.22 -3.63
CA SER A 18 6.87 0.42 -2.57
C SER A 18 5.79 1.42 -2.93
N LEU A 19 6.13 2.55 -3.53
CA LEU A 19 5.14 3.55 -3.94
C LEU A 19 4.13 2.98 -4.95
N LYS A 20 4.63 2.26 -5.95
CA LYS A 20 3.79 1.66 -7.00
C LYS A 20 2.91 0.54 -6.44
N GLN A 21 3.50 -0.39 -5.69
CA GLN A 21 2.80 -1.61 -5.25
C GLN A 21 2.01 -1.43 -3.96
N ASN A 22 2.47 -0.59 -3.03
CA ASN A 22 1.87 -0.43 -1.70
C ASN A 22 1.10 0.88 -1.50
N ALA A 23 1.39 1.92 -2.30
CA ALA A 23 0.69 3.20 -2.26
C ALA A 23 -0.09 3.54 -3.54
N SER A 24 -0.23 2.57 -4.46
CA SER A 24 -1.07 2.67 -5.67
C SER A 24 -0.74 3.87 -6.58
N LEU A 25 0.52 4.32 -6.60
CA LEU A 25 0.95 5.50 -7.36
C LEU A 25 0.50 5.47 -8.84
N GLU A 26 0.58 4.31 -9.48
CA GLU A 26 0.30 4.11 -10.91
C GLU A 26 -1.16 3.73 -11.22
N LYS A 27 -2.01 3.62 -10.21
CA LYS A 27 -3.39 3.09 -10.36
C LYS A 27 -4.46 4.18 -10.41
N SER A 28 -4.07 5.43 -10.67
CA SER A 28 -5.02 6.55 -10.70
C SER A 28 -5.80 6.60 -12.01
N PRO A 29 -7.14 6.66 -11.98
CA PRO A 29 -7.96 6.91 -13.19
C PRO A 29 -8.12 8.42 -13.50
N THR A 30 -7.44 9.32 -12.78
CA THR A 30 -7.63 10.77 -12.85
C THR A 30 -7.22 11.38 -14.19
N ARG A 31 -8.03 12.32 -14.72
CA ARG A 31 -7.84 12.90 -16.07
C ARG A 31 -7.34 14.35 -16.09
N THR A 32 -7.43 15.08 -14.99
CA THR A 32 -6.99 16.49 -14.93
C THR A 32 -5.68 16.62 -14.18
N THR A 33 -4.88 17.63 -14.52
CA THR A 33 -3.60 17.88 -13.84
C THR A 33 -3.78 18.05 -12.32
N THR A 34 -4.83 18.73 -11.87
CA THR A 34 -5.13 18.90 -10.45
C THR A 34 -5.40 17.55 -9.77
N THR A 35 -6.26 16.72 -10.35
CA THR A 35 -6.61 15.42 -9.75
C THR A 35 -5.44 14.44 -9.78
N GLN A 36 -4.61 14.47 -10.83
CA GLN A 36 -3.37 13.70 -10.91
C GLN A 36 -2.36 14.12 -9.83
N ARG A 37 -2.13 15.43 -9.64
CA ARG A 37 -1.24 15.95 -8.59
C ARG A 37 -1.72 15.56 -7.20
N ASN A 38 -3.02 15.62 -6.94
CA ASN A 38 -3.59 15.22 -5.66
C ASN A 38 -3.37 13.73 -5.39
N HIS A 39 -3.53 12.86 -6.40
CA HIS A 39 -3.24 11.42 -6.26
C HIS A 39 -1.75 11.17 -5.96
N LEU A 40 -0.84 11.83 -6.68
CA LEU A 40 0.60 11.72 -6.44
C LEU A 40 0.95 12.12 -5.00
N PHE A 41 0.38 13.23 -4.51
CA PHE A 41 0.57 13.70 -3.14
C PHE A 41 0.04 12.70 -2.11
N ALA A 42 -1.19 12.20 -2.30
CA ALA A 42 -1.78 11.22 -1.41
C ALA A 42 -0.98 9.91 -1.35
N ALA A 43 -0.47 9.43 -2.50
CA ALA A 43 0.38 8.25 -2.56
C ALA A 43 1.70 8.45 -1.80
N LEU A 44 2.31 9.64 -1.87
CA LEU A 44 3.51 9.97 -1.10
C LEU A 44 3.21 10.00 0.41
N CYS A 45 2.10 10.62 0.82
CA CYS A 45 1.67 10.59 2.22
C CYS A 45 1.43 9.16 2.72
N ALA A 46 0.82 8.30 1.92
CA ALA A 46 0.62 6.90 2.26
C ALA A 46 1.95 6.14 2.41
N TYR A 47 2.93 6.41 1.53
CA TYR A 47 4.28 5.85 1.64
C TYR A 47 4.97 6.25 2.96
N VAL A 48 4.92 7.53 3.35
CA VAL A 48 5.49 8.01 4.62
C VAL A 48 4.86 7.29 5.81
N LYS A 49 3.54 7.10 5.80
CA LYS A 49 2.84 6.34 6.84
C LYS A 49 3.27 4.87 6.88
N LEU A 50 3.48 4.24 5.72
CA LEU A 50 3.99 2.87 5.65
C LEU A 50 5.42 2.74 6.21
N GLU A 51 6.32 3.69 5.90
CA GLU A 51 7.67 3.69 6.47
C GLU A 51 7.65 3.90 7.98
N ALA A 52 6.81 4.81 8.49
CA ALA A 52 6.63 4.99 9.93
C ALA A 52 6.15 3.70 10.62
N LEU A 53 5.18 3.00 10.00
CA LEU A 53 4.71 1.71 10.51
C LEU A 53 5.79 0.64 10.44
N LYS A 54 6.56 0.57 9.36
CA LYS A 54 7.69 -0.37 9.22
C LYS A 54 8.74 -0.15 10.29
N ILE A 55 9.10 1.09 10.59
CA ILE A 55 10.03 1.43 11.68
C ILE A 55 9.45 0.99 13.02
N LYS A 56 8.18 1.28 13.29
CA LYS A 56 7.52 0.92 14.56
C LYS A 56 7.35 -0.58 14.77
N THR A 57 7.09 -1.33 13.70
CA THR A 57 6.68 -2.75 13.77
C THR A 57 7.78 -3.73 13.37
N GLY A 58 8.88 -3.24 12.76
CA GLY A 58 9.97 -4.07 12.26
C GLY A 58 9.63 -4.92 11.03
N ILE A 59 8.42 -4.80 10.46
CA ILE A 59 7.98 -5.61 9.32
C ILE A 59 7.82 -4.77 8.04
N GLY A 60 8.03 -5.41 6.89
CA GLY A 60 8.02 -4.72 5.59
C GLY A 60 6.63 -4.26 5.13
N HIS A 61 6.60 -3.35 4.16
CA HIS A 61 5.37 -2.72 3.64
C HIS A 61 4.37 -3.71 3.06
N PHE A 62 4.82 -4.74 2.36
CA PHE A 62 3.94 -5.77 1.79
C PHE A 62 3.20 -6.54 2.89
N THR A 63 3.89 -6.89 3.98
CA THR A 63 3.28 -7.55 5.13
C THR A 63 2.29 -6.63 5.84
N ILE A 64 2.65 -5.36 6.03
CA ILE A 64 1.74 -4.35 6.62
C ILE A 64 0.46 -4.26 5.78
N LYS A 65 0.59 -4.07 4.46
CA LYS A 65 -0.53 -3.96 3.54
C LYS A 65 -1.42 -5.21 3.58
N SER A 66 -0.82 -6.40 3.52
CA SER A 66 -1.56 -7.67 3.56
C SER A 66 -2.33 -7.85 4.87
N LYS A 67 -1.71 -7.52 6.02
CA LYS A 67 -2.38 -7.59 7.33
C LYS A 67 -3.58 -6.65 7.42
N ILE A 68 -3.42 -5.39 7.01
CA ILE A 68 -4.52 -4.41 6.99
C ILE A 68 -5.64 -4.89 6.08
N TYR A 69 -5.30 -5.37 4.88
CA TYR A 69 -6.28 -5.84 3.91
C TYR A 69 -7.06 -7.06 4.41
N LEU A 70 -6.37 -8.06 4.97
CA LEU A 70 -7.02 -9.24 5.54
C LEU A 70 -7.93 -8.88 6.72
N SER A 71 -7.51 -7.93 7.57
CA SER A 71 -8.35 -7.44 8.67
C SER A 71 -9.62 -6.75 8.17
N ALA A 72 -9.50 -5.93 7.12
CA ALA A 72 -10.63 -5.27 6.49
C ALA A 72 -11.59 -6.28 5.84
N LEU A 73 -11.07 -7.29 5.14
CA LEU A 73 -11.87 -8.35 4.54
C LEU A 73 -12.65 -9.16 5.58
N LYS A 74 -12.00 -9.57 6.67
CA LYS A 74 -12.68 -10.30 7.77
C LYS A 74 -13.82 -9.47 8.36
N THR A 75 -13.59 -8.17 8.55
CA THR A 75 -14.61 -7.25 9.07
C THR A 75 -15.77 -7.10 8.09
N ALA A 76 -15.48 -6.84 6.81
CA ALA A 76 -16.48 -6.72 5.76
C ALA A 76 -17.30 -8.02 5.59
N TYR A 77 -16.66 -9.17 5.68
CA TYR A 77 -17.33 -10.47 5.61
C TYR A 77 -18.25 -10.70 6.81
N ALA A 78 -17.82 -10.34 8.02
CA ALA A 78 -18.69 -10.43 9.19
C ALA A 78 -19.95 -9.56 9.04
N GLU A 79 -19.84 -8.36 8.48
CA GLU A 79 -21.00 -7.53 8.16
C GLU A 79 -21.88 -8.14 7.07
N LEU A 80 -21.28 -8.73 6.03
CA LEU A 80 -22.03 -9.41 4.97
C LEU A 80 -22.86 -10.58 5.52
N VAL A 81 -22.29 -11.40 6.41
CA VAL A 81 -22.99 -12.53 7.04
C VAL A 81 -24.19 -12.07 7.88
N LYS A 82 -24.10 -10.91 8.54
CA LYS A 82 -25.25 -10.34 9.27
C LYS A 82 -26.37 -9.92 8.33
N LEU A 83 -26.04 -9.39 7.15
CA LEU A 83 -27.01 -8.94 6.15
C LEU A 83 -27.64 -10.10 5.36
N ASN A 84 -26.89 -11.17 5.12
CA ASN A 84 -27.36 -12.38 4.46
C ASN A 84 -26.84 -13.61 5.22
N PRO A 85 -27.63 -14.20 6.13
CA PRO A 85 -27.21 -15.32 6.96
C PRO A 85 -26.96 -16.62 6.19
N GLN A 86 -27.35 -16.67 4.92
CA GLN A 86 -27.13 -17.85 4.08
C GLN A 86 -25.62 -18.02 3.83
N PRO A 87 -25.03 -19.19 4.15
CA PRO A 87 -23.66 -19.46 3.75
C PRO A 87 -23.59 -19.35 2.23
N LEU A 88 -22.60 -18.61 1.74
CA LEU A 88 -22.26 -18.61 0.31
C LEU A 88 -21.91 -20.06 -0.02
N ALA A 89 -22.88 -20.81 -0.55
CA ALA A 89 -22.72 -22.21 -0.90
C ALA A 89 -21.51 -22.32 -1.84
N ALA A 90 -20.57 -23.20 -1.47
CA ALA A 90 -19.40 -23.52 -2.26
C ALA A 90 -19.79 -24.28 -3.53
#